data_AF-A0A8J7PVF1-F1
#
_entry.id   AF-A0A8J7PVF1-F1
#
_cell.length_a   1.000
_cell.length_b   1.000
_cell.length_c   1.000
_cell.angle_alpha   90.00
_cell.angle_beta   90.00
_cell.angle_gamma   90.00
#
_symmetry.space_group_name_H-M   'P 1'
#
loop_
_entity.id
_entity.type
_entity.pdbx_description
1 polymer ?
#
loop_
_entity_poly.entity_id
_entity_poly.type
_entity_poly.pdbx_seq_one_letter_code
_entity_poly.pdbx_strand_id
1 'polypeptide(L)'
;MSNTSIPPAGAGGNDPEAIARGRLSEKHLEDLRSSGLSWETIVRGGYRTVGDPKAVGELLKRRDGGKLGACLLFPYFDIDGNPVDGYVRAKPDCPPASRKENGKPAKYLSPTKAPIRPYFPPGVGDLLRDPAQTVAITEGEKKAAVIGQLGVGVVGLAGVECWSKARPRGEDGRAVGRRQLLDDLAGLTWRGRTAYVAFDSDIGQKRDVQRAETSLARALSAAGAVVRLVRIPPADDGSKLGIDDYLVRQPDPATALQALFSQALDYSA
;
A
#
# COMPACT_ATOMS: atom_id res chain seq x y z
N MET A 1 -21.88 12.76 -16.15
CA MET A 1 -21.50 13.63 -15.02
C MET A 1 -22.07 12.99 -13.76
N SER A 2 -21.33 12.05 -13.16
CA SER A 2 -21.71 11.40 -11.91
C SER A 2 -20.85 11.99 -10.80
N ASN A 3 -21.48 12.84 -9.98
CA ASN A 3 -20.85 13.58 -8.91
C ASN A 3 -20.54 12.62 -7.74
N THR A 4 -19.33 12.07 -7.68
CA THR A 4 -18.81 11.32 -6.52
C THR A 4 -18.07 12.27 -5.59
N SER A 5 -18.82 13.14 -4.93
CA SER A 5 -18.32 13.92 -3.80
C SER A 5 -18.30 13.02 -2.55
N ILE A 6 -17.11 12.77 -2.01
CA ILE A 6 -16.94 12.19 -0.68
C ILE A 6 -17.45 13.22 0.33
N PRO A 7 -18.43 12.90 1.19
CA PRO A 7 -18.94 13.86 2.15
C PRO A 7 -17.86 14.19 3.20
N PRO A 8 -17.78 15.45 3.66
CA PRO A 8 -16.81 15.86 4.66
C PRO A 8 -17.12 15.20 6.01
N ALA A 9 -16.07 14.91 6.78
CA ALA A 9 -16.20 14.42 8.14
C ALA A 9 -16.80 15.51 9.04
N GLY A 10 -18.04 15.30 9.48
CA GLY A 10 -18.69 16.16 10.47
C GLY A 10 -20.19 15.88 10.61
N ALA A 11 -20.58 15.40 11.79
CA ALA A 11 -21.94 15.43 12.35
C ALA A 11 -23.05 14.71 11.53
N GLY A 12 -23.03 13.38 11.53
CA GLY A 12 -24.18 12.55 11.18
C GLY A 12 -24.00 11.15 11.76
N GLY A 13 -24.83 10.77 12.74
CA GLY A 13 -24.70 9.53 13.51
C GLY A 13 -24.98 8.25 12.73
N ASN A 14 -24.09 7.88 11.81
CA ASN A 14 -24.06 6.53 11.25
C ASN A 14 -22.86 5.77 11.84
N ASP A 15 -23.18 4.67 12.50
CA ASP A 15 -22.24 3.67 13.00
C ASP A 15 -21.27 3.22 11.88
N PRO A 16 -19.94 3.43 12.04
CA PRO A 16 -18.94 2.98 11.07
C PRO A 16 -19.03 1.50 10.73
N GLU A 17 -19.44 0.65 11.68
CA GLU A 17 -19.65 -0.77 11.43
C GLU A 17 -20.81 -1.00 10.46
N ALA A 18 -21.98 -0.41 10.72
CA ALA A 18 -23.13 -0.48 9.82
C ALA A 18 -22.80 0.00 8.39
N ILE A 19 -22.03 1.09 8.25
CA ILE A 19 -21.58 1.59 6.95
C ILE A 19 -20.69 0.56 6.24
N ALA A 20 -19.71 -0.01 6.95
CA ALA A 20 -18.80 -0.99 6.38
C ALA A 20 -19.55 -2.25 5.93
N ARG A 21 -20.47 -2.77 6.76
CA ARG A 21 -21.32 -3.93 6.44
C ARG A 21 -22.25 -3.68 5.24
N GLY A 22 -22.66 -2.43 5.00
CA GLY A 22 -23.44 -2.07 3.82
C GLY A 22 -22.65 -2.05 2.49
N ARG A 23 -21.31 -2.07 2.54
CA ARG A 23 -20.43 -1.91 1.35
C ARG A 23 -19.55 -3.13 1.07
N LEU A 24 -19.38 -4.00 2.05
CA LEU A 24 -18.46 -5.14 2.02
C LEU A 24 -19.23 -6.43 2.24
N SER A 25 -18.81 -7.49 1.57
CA SER A 25 -19.20 -8.86 1.91
C SER A 25 -18.52 -9.26 3.21
N GLU A 26 -19.11 -10.20 3.95
CA GLU A 26 -18.55 -10.65 5.24
C GLU A 26 -17.10 -11.12 5.11
N LYS A 27 -16.79 -11.92 4.08
CA LYS A 27 -15.43 -12.36 3.76
C LYS A 27 -14.42 -11.22 3.61
N HIS A 28 -14.79 -10.14 2.92
CA HIS A 28 -13.89 -9.01 2.68
C HIS A 28 -13.77 -8.11 3.91
N LEU A 29 -14.83 -8.01 4.69
CA LEU A 29 -14.84 -7.33 5.98
C LEU A 29 -13.92 -8.06 6.97
N GLU A 30 -14.04 -9.39 7.07
CA GLU A 30 -13.16 -10.25 7.88
C GLU A 30 -11.69 -10.07 7.47
N ASP A 31 -11.38 -10.07 6.16
CA ASP A 31 -10.02 -9.88 5.65
C ASP A 31 -9.41 -8.50 5.98
N LEU A 32 -10.22 -7.44 5.99
CA LEU A 32 -9.76 -6.11 6.41
C LEU A 32 -9.57 -6.05 7.93
N ARG A 33 -10.52 -6.59 8.69
CA ARG A 33 -10.52 -6.59 10.15
C ARG A 33 -9.40 -7.47 10.73
N SER A 34 -9.11 -8.61 10.10
CA SER A 34 -8.01 -9.50 10.53
C SER A 34 -6.64 -8.86 10.36
N SER A 35 -6.50 -7.86 9.48
CA SER A 35 -5.30 -7.01 9.37
C SER A 35 -5.27 -5.87 10.39
N GLY A 36 -6.27 -5.74 11.27
CA GLY A 36 -6.27 -4.72 12.32
C GLY A 36 -6.78 -3.35 11.91
N LEU A 37 -7.49 -3.24 10.78
CA LEU A 37 -8.08 -1.97 10.35
C LEU A 37 -9.33 -1.66 11.17
N SER A 38 -9.39 -0.48 11.79
CA SER A 38 -10.59 0.01 12.50
C SER A 38 -11.78 0.20 11.56
N TRP A 39 -13.00 0.23 12.11
CA TRP A 39 -14.21 0.50 11.31
C TRP A 39 -14.14 1.87 10.62
N GLU A 40 -13.68 2.88 11.33
CA GLU A 40 -13.46 4.24 10.83
C GLU A 40 -12.45 4.23 9.68
N THR A 41 -11.36 3.46 9.82
CA THR A 41 -10.33 3.33 8.79
C THR A 41 -10.87 2.62 7.56
N ILE A 42 -11.70 1.58 7.73
CA ILE A 42 -12.35 0.88 6.62
C ILE A 42 -13.29 1.82 5.86
N VAL A 43 -14.14 2.55 6.58
CA VAL A 43 -15.11 3.49 5.98
C VAL A 43 -14.40 4.63 5.27
N ARG A 44 -13.38 5.23 5.91
CA ARG A 44 -12.58 6.33 5.37
C ARG A 44 -11.75 5.90 4.16
N GLY A 45 -11.25 4.66 4.18
CA GLY A 45 -10.54 4.04 3.07
C GLY A 45 -11.40 3.82 1.82
N GLY A 46 -12.73 3.90 1.93
CA GLY A 46 -13.63 3.71 0.79
C GLY A 46 -13.63 2.30 0.23
N TYR A 47 -13.19 1.31 1.02
CA TYR A 47 -13.14 -0.09 0.61
C TYR A 47 -14.55 -0.62 0.35
N ARG A 48 -14.70 -1.45 -0.68
CA ARG A 48 -15.99 -2.03 -1.07
C ARG A 48 -15.82 -3.36 -1.81
N THR A 49 -16.85 -4.19 -1.73
CA THR A 49 -16.98 -5.39 -2.57
C THR A 49 -17.67 -5.02 -3.88
N VAL A 50 -17.12 -5.47 -5.00
CA VAL A 50 -17.83 -5.45 -6.29
C VAL A 50 -17.85 -6.87 -6.86
N GLY A 51 -19.07 -7.39 -7.06
CA GLY A 51 -19.31 -8.73 -7.61
C GLY A 51 -19.75 -8.75 -9.07
N ASP A 52 -20.22 -7.62 -9.62
CA ASP A 52 -20.70 -7.55 -10.99
C ASP A 52 -19.53 -7.74 -12.00
N PRO A 53 -19.56 -8.78 -12.84
CA PRO A 53 -18.49 -9.08 -13.80
C PRO A 53 -18.14 -7.93 -14.74
N LYS A 54 -19.16 -7.16 -15.18
CA LYS A 54 -18.97 -6.05 -16.12
C LYS A 54 -18.25 -4.90 -15.42
N ALA A 55 -18.71 -4.50 -14.23
CA ALA A 55 -18.06 -3.49 -13.41
C ALA A 55 -16.61 -3.87 -13.05
N VAL A 56 -16.36 -5.13 -12.65
CA VAL A 56 -14.98 -5.62 -12.40
C VAL A 56 -14.12 -5.52 -13.66
N GLY A 57 -14.65 -5.92 -14.81
CA GLY A 57 -13.97 -5.83 -16.11
C GLY A 57 -13.65 -4.40 -16.52
N GLU A 58 -14.57 -3.45 -16.30
CA GLU A 58 -14.37 -2.03 -16.59
C GLU A 58 -13.33 -1.41 -15.65
N LEU A 59 -13.47 -1.62 -14.34
CA LEU A 59 -12.57 -1.09 -13.31
C LEU A 59 -11.12 -1.57 -13.52
N LEU A 60 -10.93 -2.85 -13.84
CA LEU A 60 -9.61 -3.42 -14.07
C LEU A 60 -9.15 -3.32 -15.53
N LYS A 61 -9.97 -2.81 -16.45
CA LYS A 61 -9.69 -2.76 -17.90
C LYS A 61 -9.34 -4.16 -18.43
N ARG A 62 -10.16 -5.16 -18.13
CA ARG A 62 -9.91 -6.58 -18.40
C ARG A 62 -11.12 -7.27 -19.04
N ARG A 63 -10.85 -8.17 -19.99
CA ARG A 63 -11.88 -9.01 -20.64
C ARG A 63 -12.26 -10.22 -19.80
N ASP A 64 -11.38 -10.68 -18.91
CA ASP A 64 -11.57 -11.84 -18.04
C ASP A 64 -12.16 -11.47 -16.67
N GLY A 65 -12.78 -10.28 -16.54
CA GLY A 65 -13.36 -9.80 -15.27
C GLY A 65 -14.36 -10.78 -14.65
N GLY A 66 -15.18 -11.44 -15.46
CA GLY A 66 -16.15 -12.44 -14.97
C GLY A 66 -15.55 -13.73 -14.42
N LYS A 67 -14.23 -13.94 -14.54
CA LYS A 67 -13.54 -15.09 -13.93
C LYS A 67 -12.95 -14.80 -12.55
N LEU A 68 -13.02 -13.54 -12.10
CA LEU A 68 -12.36 -13.08 -10.88
C LEU A 68 -13.20 -13.26 -9.61
N GLY A 69 -14.49 -13.58 -9.76
CA GLY A 69 -15.44 -13.55 -8.64
C GLY A 69 -15.63 -12.13 -8.10
N ALA A 70 -16.13 -12.02 -6.87
CA ALA A 70 -16.20 -10.73 -6.21
C ALA A 70 -14.79 -10.20 -5.87
N CYS A 71 -14.65 -8.89 -5.88
CA CYS A 71 -13.39 -8.21 -5.65
C CYS A 71 -13.50 -7.25 -4.48
N LEU A 72 -12.58 -7.33 -3.53
CA LEU A 72 -12.33 -6.27 -2.56
C LEU A 72 -11.54 -5.16 -3.26
N LEU A 73 -12.11 -3.96 -3.31
CA LEU A 73 -11.53 -2.81 -3.97
C LEU A 73 -10.82 -1.87 -3.00
N PHE A 74 -9.61 -1.46 -3.38
CA PHE A 74 -8.79 -0.45 -2.74
C PHE A 74 -8.72 0.78 -3.66
N PRO A 75 -9.55 1.82 -3.42
CA PRO A 75 -9.50 3.04 -4.20
C PRO A 75 -8.17 3.76 -3.96
N TYR A 76 -7.64 4.43 -5.00
CA TYR A 76 -6.42 5.20 -4.90
C TYR A 76 -6.75 6.69 -4.90
N PHE A 77 -6.03 7.44 -4.08
CA PHE A 77 -6.14 8.89 -3.97
C PHE A 77 -4.78 9.53 -4.20
N ASP A 78 -4.78 10.76 -4.70
CA ASP A 78 -3.59 11.60 -4.64
C ASP A 78 -3.35 12.09 -3.20
N ILE A 79 -2.27 12.84 -3.01
CA ILE A 79 -1.90 13.39 -1.70
C ILE A 79 -2.87 14.46 -1.19
N ASP A 80 -3.72 15.01 -2.06
CA ASP A 80 -4.80 15.96 -1.72
C ASP A 80 -6.10 15.22 -1.34
N GLY A 81 -6.12 13.89 -1.44
CA GLY A 81 -7.30 13.08 -1.16
C GLY A 81 -8.28 13.00 -2.32
N ASN A 82 -7.92 13.48 -3.51
CA ASN A 82 -8.76 13.34 -4.69
C ASN A 82 -8.63 11.92 -5.27
N PRO A 83 -9.74 11.30 -5.72
CA PRO A 83 -9.67 10.01 -6.39
C PRO A 83 -8.75 10.05 -7.61
N VAL A 84 -7.91 9.03 -7.77
CA VAL A 84 -7.10 8.85 -8.99
C VAL A 84 -7.97 8.20 -10.05
N ASP A 85 -8.37 8.99 -11.05
CA ASP A 85 -9.29 8.57 -12.10
C ASP A 85 -8.81 7.30 -12.83
N GLY A 86 -9.73 6.35 -12.96
CA GLY A 86 -9.49 5.09 -13.65
C GLY A 86 -8.45 4.17 -12.98
N TYR A 87 -8.14 4.41 -11.70
CA TYR A 87 -7.22 3.58 -10.93
C TYR A 87 -7.85 3.02 -9.64
N VAL A 88 -7.78 1.69 -9.50
CA VAL A 88 -8.21 0.95 -8.31
C VAL A 88 -7.41 -0.34 -8.24
N ARG A 89 -6.97 -0.76 -7.04
CA ARG A 89 -6.46 -2.12 -6.87
C ARG A 89 -7.58 -3.03 -6.40
N ALA A 90 -7.60 -4.25 -6.92
CA ALA A 90 -8.59 -5.26 -6.57
C ALA A 90 -7.91 -6.50 -6.00
N LYS A 91 -8.46 -7.04 -4.92
CA LYS A 91 -8.18 -8.39 -4.43
C LYS A 91 -9.36 -9.29 -4.80
N PRO A 92 -9.26 -10.08 -5.88
CA PRO A 92 -10.33 -10.96 -6.33
C PRO A 92 -10.46 -12.20 -5.45
N ASP A 93 -11.68 -12.72 -5.33
CA ASP A 93 -11.97 -14.01 -4.69
C ASP A 93 -11.41 -15.19 -5.47
N CYS A 94 -11.36 -15.07 -6.80
CA CYS A 94 -10.79 -16.06 -7.73
C CYS A 94 -9.59 -15.45 -8.46
N PRO A 95 -8.43 -15.27 -7.78
CA PRO A 95 -7.24 -14.67 -8.38
C PRO A 95 -6.72 -15.51 -9.56
N PRO A 96 -6.36 -14.88 -10.69
CA PRO A 96 -5.77 -15.59 -11.81
C PRO A 96 -4.34 -16.02 -11.46
N ALA A 97 -3.79 -16.97 -12.21
CA ALA A 97 -2.39 -17.34 -12.08
C ALA A 97 -1.46 -16.17 -12.44
N SER A 98 -0.46 -15.93 -11.59
CA SER A 98 0.58 -14.92 -11.79
C SER A 98 1.50 -15.33 -12.92
N ARG A 99 1.66 -14.44 -13.90
CA ARG A 99 2.64 -14.58 -14.98
C ARG A 99 4.09 -14.39 -14.51
N LYS A 100 4.29 -13.73 -13.36
CA LYS A 100 5.62 -13.41 -12.82
C LYS A 100 6.12 -14.43 -11.80
N GLU A 101 5.20 -15.11 -11.12
CA GLU A 101 5.52 -16.00 -9.99
C GLU A 101 5.14 -17.46 -10.27
N ASN A 102 5.44 -17.95 -11.48
CA ASN A 102 5.32 -19.37 -11.85
C ASN A 102 4.00 -20.04 -11.40
N GLY A 103 2.85 -19.42 -11.71
CA GLY A 103 1.54 -20.00 -11.43
C GLY A 103 0.96 -19.72 -10.04
N LYS A 104 1.68 -19.03 -9.13
CA LYS A 104 1.10 -18.56 -7.87
C LYS A 104 -0.08 -17.62 -8.10
N PRO A 105 -1.11 -17.58 -7.24
CA PRO A 105 -2.23 -16.65 -7.41
C PRO A 105 -1.80 -15.18 -7.39
N ALA A 106 -2.22 -14.41 -8.40
CA ALA A 106 -2.07 -12.96 -8.43
C ALA A 106 -3.11 -12.30 -7.50
N LYS A 107 -2.80 -12.29 -6.20
CA LYS A 107 -3.72 -11.86 -5.12
C LYS A 107 -4.21 -10.42 -5.26
N TYR A 108 -3.42 -9.54 -5.87
CA TYR A 108 -3.79 -8.14 -6.10
C TYR A 108 -3.59 -7.79 -7.57
N LEU A 109 -4.59 -7.13 -8.14
CA LEU A 109 -4.64 -6.72 -9.54
C LEU A 109 -4.74 -5.20 -9.63
N SER A 110 -4.06 -4.62 -10.62
CA SER A 110 -4.22 -3.22 -11.02
C SER A 110 -4.89 -3.17 -12.39
N PRO A 111 -5.45 -2.02 -12.79
CA PRO A 111 -6.06 -1.90 -14.09
C PRO A 111 -5.00 -2.08 -15.18
N THR A 112 -5.33 -2.83 -16.24
CA THR A 112 -4.33 -3.11 -17.27
C THR A 112 -3.89 -1.83 -17.97
N LYS A 113 -2.60 -1.77 -18.31
CA LYS A 113 -1.95 -0.61 -18.96
C LYS A 113 -1.98 0.69 -18.13
N ALA A 114 -2.47 0.66 -16.90
CA ALA A 114 -2.36 1.80 -16.00
C ALA A 114 -0.92 1.89 -15.45
N PRO A 115 -0.38 3.10 -15.27
CA PRO A 115 0.93 3.28 -14.63
C PRO A 115 0.86 2.82 -13.18
N ILE A 116 1.98 2.34 -12.65
CA ILE A 116 2.09 2.02 -11.22
C ILE A 116 1.92 3.32 -10.42
N ARG A 117 1.15 3.25 -9.34
CA ARG A 117 0.93 4.34 -8.39
C ARG A 117 1.30 3.88 -6.98
N PRO A 118 1.93 4.74 -6.15
CA PRO A 118 1.95 4.48 -4.72
C PRO A 118 0.54 4.64 -4.14
N TYR A 119 0.30 3.98 -3.02
CA TYR A 119 -0.93 4.09 -2.25
C TYR A 119 -0.74 5.06 -1.09
N PHE A 120 -1.60 6.08 -1.02
CA PHE A 120 -1.69 6.97 0.12
C PHE A 120 -3.02 6.69 0.83
N PRO A 121 -3.01 6.05 2.02
CA PRO A 121 -4.25 5.84 2.77
C PRO A 121 -4.96 7.17 3.04
N PRO A 122 -6.29 7.26 2.90
CA PRO A 122 -7.03 8.47 3.23
C PRO A 122 -6.75 8.97 4.66
N GLY A 123 -6.44 10.26 4.79
CA GLY A 123 -6.13 10.90 6.08
C GLY A 123 -4.65 11.05 6.41
N VAL A 124 -3.73 10.57 5.56
CA VAL A 124 -2.28 10.74 5.79
C VAL A 124 -1.66 11.92 5.01
N GLY A 125 -2.45 12.62 4.18
CA GLY A 125 -1.97 13.67 3.29
C GLY A 125 -1.23 14.80 4.00
N ASP A 126 -1.79 15.33 5.09
CA ASP A 126 -1.16 16.40 5.88
C ASP A 126 0.17 15.95 6.48
N LEU A 127 0.21 14.72 7.01
CA LEU A 127 1.45 14.11 7.53
C LEU A 127 2.49 13.94 6.42
N LEU A 128 2.09 13.57 5.21
CA LEU A 128 2.99 13.44 4.06
C LEU A 128 3.48 14.79 3.53
N ARG A 129 2.74 15.88 3.72
CA ARG A 129 3.16 17.24 3.31
C ARG A 129 4.10 17.90 4.29
N ASP A 130 3.94 17.63 5.58
CA ASP A 130 4.81 18.19 6.62
C ASP A 130 6.19 17.51 6.60
N PRO A 131 7.28 18.22 6.20
CA PRO A 131 8.62 17.64 6.16
C PRO A 131 9.20 17.34 7.55
N ALA A 132 8.63 17.89 8.63
CA ALA A 132 9.03 17.57 9.99
C ALA A 132 8.51 16.20 10.45
N GLN A 133 7.43 15.69 9.83
CA GLN A 133 6.91 14.36 10.13
C GLN A 133 7.73 13.28 9.43
N THR A 134 7.95 12.17 10.10
CA THR A 134 8.56 10.98 9.49
C THR A 134 7.61 10.33 8.47
N VAL A 135 8.17 9.61 7.49
CA VAL A 135 7.39 8.82 6.53
C VAL A 135 7.74 7.35 6.66
N ALA A 136 6.73 6.50 6.75
CA ALA A 136 6.87 5.07 6.58
C ALA A 136 6.62 4.65 5.13
N ILE A 137 7.34 3.64 4.66
CA ILE A 137 7.13 3.03 3.35
C ILE A 137 7.03 1.53 3.55
N THR A 138 5.92 0.92 3.13
CA THR A 138 5.66 -0.51 3.31
C THR A 138 5.04 -1.15 2.07
N GLU A 139 4.95 -2.48 2.03
CA GLU A 139 4.35 -3.23 0.92
C GLU A 139 2.87 -3.58 1.21
N GLY A 140 1.97 -3.05 0.40
CA GLY A 140 0.54 -3.37 0.41
C GLY A 140 -0.34 -2.33 1.09
N GLU A 141 -1.59 -2.27 0.62
CA GLU A 141 -2.58 -1.26 1.02
C GLU A 141 -3.04 -1.43 2.47
N LYS A 142 -3.30 -2.67 2.92
CA LYS A 142 -3.72 -2.93 4.31
C LYS A 142 -2.63 -2.52 5.31
N LYS A 143 -1.37 -2.85 5.02
CA LYS A 143 -0.20 -2.47 5.83
C LYS A 143 -0.07 -0.96 5.96
N ALA A 144 -0.12 -0.27 4.83
CA ALA A 144 -0.07 1.19 4.82
C ALA A 144 -1.25 1.79 5.59
N ALA A 145 -2.47 1.27 5.40
CA ALA A 145 -3.64 1.77 6.11
C ALA A 145 -3.56 1.56 7.63
N VAL A 146 -3.02 0.44 8.10
CA VAL A 146 -2.76 0.21 9.53
C VAL A 146 -1.76 1.23 10.09
N ILE A 147 -0.65 1.48 9.40
CA ILE A 147 0.31 2.50 9.83
C ILE A 147 -0.33 3.89 9.86
N GLY A 148 -1.11 4.23 8.82
CA GLY A 148 -1.80 5.51 8.72
C GLY A 148 -2.83 5.72 9.82
N GLN A 149 -3.54 4.66 10.24
CA GLN A 149 -4.49 4.71 11.35
C GLN A 149 -3.79 5.04 12.69
N LEU A 150 -2.51 4.73 12.81
CA LEU A 150 -1.68 5.02 13.99
C LEU A 150 -1.05 6.42 13.96
N GLY A 151 -1.49 7.29 13.04
CA GLY A 151 -1.07 8.69 12.98
C GLY A 151 0.30 8.91 12.34
N VAL A 152 0.79 7.96 11.54
CA VAL A 152 2.08 8.05 10.85
C VAL A 152 1.87 8.31 9.36
N GLY A 153 2.57 9.30 8.79
CA GLY A 153 2.60 9.54 7.35
C GLY A 153 3.17 8.32 6.64
N VAL A 154 2.45 7.76 5.66
CA VAL A 154 2.82 6.46 5.09
C VAL A 154 2.51 6.33 3.61
N VAL A 155 3.38 5.60 2.93
CA VAL A 155 3.28 5.20 1.53
C VAL A 155 3.19 3.69 1.45
N GLY A 156 2.14 3.17 0.82
CA GLY A 156 2.03 1.78 0.43
C GLY A 156 2.56 1.54 -0.98
N LEU A 157 3.38 0.52 -1.18
CA LEU A 157 3.82 0.07 -2.49
C LEU A 157 3.02 -1.16 -2.92
N ALA A 158 2.61 -1.20 -4.19
CA ALA A 158 1.89 -2.33 -4.78
C ALA A 158 2.70 -3.65 -4.81
N GLY A 159 4.02 -3.53 -4.62
CA GLY A 159 5.03 -4.57 -4.48
C GLY A 159 6.38 -3.90 -4.22
N VAL A 160 7.39 -4.62 -3.71
CA VAL A 160 8.68 -4.03 -3.30
C VAL A 160 9.45 -3.29 -4.42
N GLU A 161 9.15 -3.57 -5.69
CA GLU A 161 9.73 -2.89 -6.85
C GLU A 161 8.87 -1.74 -7.41
N CYS A 162 7.65 -1.55 -6.90
CA CYS A 162 6.63 -0.63 -7.42
C CYS A 162 6.80 0.81 -6.92
N TRP A 163 8.04 1.25 -6.71
CA TRP A 163 8.36 2.62 -6.29
C TRP A 163 8.99 3.47 -7.40
N SER A 164 9.41 2.85 -8.52
CA SER A 164 10.15 3.53 -9.58
C SER A 164 9.40 3.60 -10.90
N LYS A 165 9.65 4.67 -11.67
CA LYS A 165 9.23 4.78 -13.06
C LYS A 165 9.79 3.63 -13.92
N ALA A 166 9.03 3.27 -14.96
CA ALA A 166 9.55 2.38 -15.99
C ALA A 166 10.77 3.02 -16.65
N ARG A 167 11.87 2.28 -16.73
CA ARG A 167 13.09 2.76 -17.36
C ARG A 167 13.03 2.56 -18.88
N PRO A 168 13.65 3.45 -19.68
CA PRO A 168 13.83 3.23 -21.11
C PRO A 168 14.50 1.88 -21.37
N ARG A 169 14.16 1.25 -22.50
CA ARG A 169 14.84 0.03 -22.96
C ARG A 169 15.89 0.41 -23.99
N GLY A 170 17.11 -0.11 -23.84
CA GLY A 170 18.16 0.01 -24.85
C GLY A 170 17.90 -0.89 -26.05
N GLU A 171 18.82 -0.88 -27.02
CA GLU A 171 18.75 -1.71 -28.23
C GLU A 171 18.67 -3.22 -27.93
N ASP A 172 19.29 -3.67 -26.82
CA ASP A 172 19.23 -5.05 -26.34
C ASP A 172 17.94 -5.40 -25.59
N GLY A 173 16.97 -4.48 -25.55
CA GLY A 173 15.71 -4.62 -24.84
C GLY A 173 15.83 -4.55 -23.32
N ARG A 174 17.02 -4.31 -22.75
CA ARG A 174 17.22 -4.20 -21.29
C ARG A 174 16.97 -2.78 -20.81
N ALA A 175 16.53 -2.67 -19.56
CA ALA A 175 16.27 -1.39 -18.91
C ALA A 175 17.58 -0.63 -18.64
N VAL A 176 17.71 0.57 -19.21
CA VAL A 176 18.90 1.44 -19.11
C VAL A 176 18.62 2.68 -18.26
N GLY A 177 19.69 3.33 -17.78
CA GLY A 177 19.60 4.53 -16.95
C GLY A 177 19.32 4.27 -15.47
N ARG A 178 19.34 5.33 -14.65
CA ARG A 178 19.07 5.24 -13.21
C ARG A 178 17.58 5.01 -12.94
N ARG A 179 17.27 4.32 -11.85
CA ARG A 179 15.89 4.26 -11.35
C ARG A 179 15.51 5.62 -10.78
N GLN A 180 14.29 6.05 -11.06
CA GLN A 180 13.73 7.31 -10.59
C GLN A 180 12.46 7.02 -9.82
N LEU A 181 12.24 7.75 -8.73
CA LEU A 181 10.98 7.70 -7.98
C LEU A 181 9.79 7.96 -8.90
N LEU A 182 8.65 7.33 -8.61
CA LEU A 182 7.36 7.72 -9.21
C LEU A 182 7.08 9.20 -8.93
N ASP A 183 6.34 9.87 -9.83
CA ASP A 183 6.09 11.31 -9.70
C ASP A 183 5.43 11.68 -8.37
N ASP A 184 4.49 10.86 -7.89
CA ASP A 184 3.84 11.10 -6.60
C ASP A 184 4.80 10.99 -5.41
N LEU A 185 5.82 10.12 -5.51
CA LEU A 185 6.87 10.00 -4.49
C LEU A 185 7.89 11.12 -4.62
N ALA A 186 8.23 11.51 -5.85
CA ALA A 186 9.16 12.60 -6.12
C ALA A 186 8.61 13.96 -5.68
N GLY A 187 7.27 14.11 -5.64
CA GLY A 187 6.58 15.29 -5.14
C GLY A 187 6.63 15.48 -3.62
N LEU A 188 7.08 14.47 -2.85
CA LEU A 188 7.27 14.61 -1.41
C LEU A 188 8.59 15.34 -1.10
N THR A 189 8.58 16.16 -0.03
CA THR A 189 9.79 16.80 0.48
C THR A 189 10.64 15.78 1.24
N TRP A 190 11.74 15.33 0.64
CA TRP A 190 12.63 14.31 1.24
C TRP A 190 13.83 14.86 1.99
N ARG A 191 14.36 16.03 1.59
CA ARG A 191 15.62 16.56 2.14
C ARG A 191 15.55 16.70 3.67
N GLY A 192 16.41 15.96 4.37
CA GLY A 192 16.50 15.95 5.84
C GLY A 192 15.38 15.18 6.53
N ARG A 193 14.44 14.60 5.78
CA ARG A 193 13.27 13.91 6.32
C ARG A 193 13.57 12.44 6.58
N THR A 194 13.18 11.94 7.75
CA THR A 194 13.34 10.51 8.08
C THR A 194 12.34 9.66 7.32
N ALA A 195 12.84 8.66 6.59
CA ALA A 195 12.06 7.68 5.85
C ALA A 195 12.31 6.26 6.40
N TYR A 196 11.31 5.68 7.04
CA TYR A 196 11.33 4.30 7.52
C TYR A 196 10.88 3.34 6.41
N VAL A 197 11.76 2.46 5.95
CA VAL A 197 11.40 1.39 5.00
C VAL A 197 11.09 0.13 5.80
N ALA A 198 9.83 -0.31 5.77
CA ALA A 198 9.30 -1.44 6.52
C ALA A 198 8.70 -2.49 5.57
N PHE A 199 9.57 -3.28 4.95
CA PHE A 199 9.16 -4.46 4.18
C PHE A 199 8.93 -5.65 5.11
N ASP A 200 8.20 -6.66 4.62
CA ASP A 200 7.85 -7.84 5.41
C ASP A 200 9.09 -8.60 5.94
N SER A 201 8.91 -9.42 6.98
CA SER A 201 10.03 -10.05 7.71
C SER A 201 10.89 -11.02 6.89
N ASP A 202 10.45 -11.42 5.68
CA ASP A 202 11.20 -12.33 4.80
C ASP A 202 12.32 -11.64 3.98
N ILE A 203 12.59 -10.36 4.23
CA ILE A 203 13.68 -9.64 3.57
C ILE A 203 15.04 -10.31 3.76
N GLY A 204 15.36 -10.81 4.97
CA GLY A 204 16.62 -11.49 5.25
C GLY A 204 16.85 -12.77 4.43
N GLN A 205 15.76 -13.36 3.92
CA GLN A 205 15.77 -14.65 3.22
C GLN A 205 15.74 -14.50 1.69
N LYS A 206 15.30 -13.34 1.17
CA LYS A 206 15.09 -13.13 -0.26
C LYS A 206 16.01 -12.05 -0.82
N ARG A 207 17.05 -12.49 -1.55
CA ARG A 207 18.01 -11.59 -2.22
C ARG A 207 17.34 -10.54 -3.10
N ASP A 208 16.26 -10.88 -3.78
CA ASP A 208 15.52 -9.93 -4.63
C ASP A 208 14.84 -8.83 -3.80
N VAL A 209 14.31 -9.17 -2.62
CA VAL A 209 13.71 -8.19 -1.70
C VAL A 209 14.78 -7.28 -1.10
N GLN A 210 15.95 -7.82 -0.72
CA GLN A 210 17.08 -7.01 -0.25
C GLN A 210 17.58 -6.03 -1.33
N ARG A 211 17.64 -6.50 -2.59
CA ARG A 211 18.00 -5.65 -3.73
C ARG A 211 16.96 -4.55 -3.94
N ALA A 212 15.67 -4.87 -3.85
CA ALA A 212 14.59 -3.90 -3.96
C ALA A 212 14.66 -2.84 -2.85
N GLU A 213 14.84 -3.26 -1.59
CA GLU A 213 15.00 -2.36 -0.44
C GLU A 213 16.22 -1.47 -0.59
N THR A 214 17.39 -2.04 -0.86
CA THR A 214 18.63 -1.28 -1.06
C THR A 214 18.48 -0.28 -2.20
N SER A 215 17.83 -0.69 -3.29
CA SER A 215 17.62 0.18 -4.44
C SER A 215 16.65 1.33 -4.13
N LEU A 216 15.60 1.09 -3.33
CA LEU A 216 14.69 2.13 -2.85
C LEU A 216 15.41 3.08 -1.89
N ALA A 217 16.14 2.55 -0.91
CA ALA A 217 16.90 3.31 0.07
C ALA A 217 17.88 4.25 -0.61
N ARG A 218 18.65 3.76 -1.61
CA ARG A 218 19.53 4.60 -2.44
C ARG A 218 18.79 5.73 -3.14
N ALA A 219 17.62 5.46 -3.72
CA ALA A 219 16.85 6.47 -4.44
C ALA A 219 16.32 7.56 -3.49
N LEU A 220 15.83 7.17 -2.31
CA LEU A 220 15.37 8.10 -1.27
C LEU A 220 16.52 8.92 -0.69
N SER A 221 17.66 8.29 -0.37
CA SER A 221 18.86 9.00 0.08
C SER A 221 19.38 9.97 -0.97
N ALA A 222 19.35 9.60 -2.26
CA ALA A 222 19.69 10.52 -3.35
C ALA A 222 18.71 11.70 -3.48
N ALA A 223 17.45 11.54 -3.05
CA ALA A 223 16.48 12.62 -2.92
C ALA A 223 16.68 13.44 -1.62
N GLY A 224 17.59 13.04 -0.74
CA GLY A 224 17.96 13.73 0.49
C GLY A 224 17.31 13.19 1.76
N ALA A 225 16.60 12.06 1.70
CA ALA A 225 16.00 11.44 2.88
C ALA A 225 17.05 10.82 3.82
N VAL A 226 16.78 10.87 5.11
CA VAL A 226 17.48 10.07 6.13
C VAL A 226 16.77 8.72 6.20
N VAL A 227 17.33 7.71 5.53
CA VAL A 227 16.66 6.41 5.39
C VAL A 227 17.01 5.50 6.56
N ARG A 228 15.98 4.90 7.16
CA ARG A 228 16.11 3.91 8.23
C ARG A 228 15.36 2.63 7.84
N LEU A 229 15.99 1.48 8.02
CA LEU A 229 15.47 0.17 7.61
C LEU A 229 14.87 -0.53 8.82
N VAL A 230 13.56 -0.76 8.77
CA VAL A 230 12.83 -1.45 9.84
C VAL A 230 12.96 -2.96 9.63
N ARG A 231 13.14 -3.69 10.73
CA ARG A 231 13.17 -5.16 10.75
C ARG A 231 12.02 -5.65 11.61
N ILE A 232 11.02 -6.23 10.96
CA ILE A 232 9.85 -6.78 11.64
C ILE A 232 10.25 -8.12 12.27
N PRO A 233 10.01 -8.33 13.57
CA PRO A 233 10.25 -9.63 14.21
C PRO A 233 9.50 -10.76 13.49
N PRO A 234 10.13 -11.93 13.29
CA PRO A 234 9.42 -13.09 12.78
C PRO A 234 8.36 -13.55 13.80
N ALA A 235 7.39 -14.35 13.34
CA ALA A 235 6.51 -15.06 14.26
C ALA A 235 7.29 -16.11 15.06
N ASP A 236 6.72 -16.57 16.20
CA ASP A 236 7.33 -17.59 17.06
C ASP A 236 7.58 -18.91 16.32
N ASP A 237 6.75 -19.23 15.32
CA ASP A 237 6.90 -20.40 14.45
C ASP A 237 7.84 -20.17 13.25
N GLY A 238 8.50 -19.02 13.20
CA GLY A 238 9.38 -18.60 12.11
C GLY A 238 8.66 -18.19 10.82
N SER A 239 7.32 -18.13 10.82
CA SER A 239 6.56 -17.70 9.65
C SER A 239 6.76 -16.21 9.34
N LYS A 240 6.59 -15.89 8.06
CA LYS A 240 6.65 -14.52 7.55
C LYS A 240 5.51 -13.69 8.15
N LEU A 241 5.83 -12.48 8.61
CA LEU A 241 4.86 -11.49 9.07
C LEU A 241 4.97 -10.19 8.27
N GLY A 242 3.82 -9.67 7.89
CA GLY A 242 3.66 -8.27 7.56
C GLY A 242 3.66 -7.38 8.79
N ILE A 243 3.82 -6.06 8.60
CA ILE A 243 3.72 -5.12 9.72
C ILE A 243 2.30 -5.07 10.29
N ASP A 244 1.27 -5.25 9.45
CA ASP A 244 -0.12 -5.36 9.91
C ASP A 244 -0.31 -6.60 10.80
N ASP A 245 0.16 -7.76 10.35
CA ASP A 245 0.07 -9.00 11.14
C ASP A 245 0.84 -8.91 12.46
N TYR A 246 2.01 -8.26 12.46
CA TYR A 246 2.79 -8.02 13.67
C TYR A 246 2.03 -7.12 14.65
N LEU A 247 1.51 -5.98 14.16
CA LEU A 247 0.84 -4.96 14.98
C LEU A 247 -0.49 -5.45 15.56
N VAL A 248 -1.25 -6.27 14.82
CA VAL A 248 -2.49 -6.91 15.31
C VAL A 248 -2.26 -7.75 16.57
N ARG A 249 -1.07 -8.33 16.71
CA ARG A 249 -0.72 -9.20 17.85
C ARG A 249 -0.23 -8.41 19.07
N GLN A 250 -0.10 -7.09 18.97
CA GLN A 250 0.44 -6.25 20.03
C GLN A 250 -0.69 -5.73 20.93
N PRO A 251 -0.48 -5.68 22.26
CA PRO A 251 -1.43 -5.04 23.18
C PRO A 251 -1.65 -3.55 22.86
N ASP A 252 -0.57 -2.87 22.44
CA ASP A 252 -0.60 -1.49 21.98
C ASP A 252 0.16 -1.38 20.64
N PRO A 253 -0.57 -1.37 19.51
CA PRO A 253 0.02 -1.24 18.18
C PRO A 253 0.80 0.06 17.97
N ALA A 254 0.39 1.18 18.59
CA ALA A 254 1.08 2.46 18.40
C ALA A 254 2.46 2.42 19.06
N THR A 255 2.52 1.96 20.31
CA THR A 255 3.79 1.79 21.03
C THR A 255 4.70 0.79 20.32
N ALA A 256 4.15 -0.33 19.83
CA ALA A 256 4.93 -1.32 19.10
C ALA A 256 5.51 -0.78 17.78
N LEU A 257 4.73 0.02 17.03
CA LEU A 257 5.23 0.68 15.82
C LEU A 257 6.39 1.64 16.13
N GLN A 258 6.27 2.44 17.19
CA GLN A 258 7.36 3.34 17.61
C GLN A 258 8.60 2.57 18.05
N ALA A 259 8.43 1.43 18.72
CA ALA A 259 9.55 0.55 19.08
C ALA A 259 10.27 -0.03 17.85
N LEU A 260 9.53 -0.39 16.79
CA LEU A 260 10.13 -0.80 15.52
C LEU A 260 10.93 0.33 14.86
N PHE A 261 10.42 1.56 14.92
CA PHE A 261 11.10 2.73 14.35
C PHE A 261 12.35 3.13 15.14
N SER A 262 12.32 3.05 16.47
CA SER A 262 13.48 3.39 17.29
C SER A 262 14.64 2.41 17.06
N GLN A 263 14.33 1.13 16.86
CA GLN A 263 15.28 0.05 16.58
C GLN A 263 15.70 -0.04 15.09
N ALA A 264 15.17 0.82 14.22
CA ALA A 264 15.48 0.78 12.80
C ALA A 264 16.97 1.05 12.54
N LEU A 265 17.52 0.32 11.58
CA LEU A 265 18.93 0.41 11.20
C LEU A 265 19.13 1.62 10.29
N ASP A 266 20.17 2.42 10.52
CA ASP A 266 20.49 3.51 9.60
C ASP A 266 21.01 2.95 8.28
N TYR A 267 20.47 3.44 7.17
CA TYR A 267 21.01 3.12 5.86
C TYR A 267 22.21 4.03 5.57
N SER A 268 23.43 3.48 5.65
CA SER A 268 24.63 4.13 5.14
C SER A 268 24.82 3.78 3.66
N ALA A 269 24.82 4.81 2.81
CA ALA A 269 24.93 4.68 1.35
C ALA A 269 26.37 4.39 0.90
#